data_AF-A0A2X1KF04-F1
#
_entry.id   AF-A0A2X1KF04-F1
#
_cell.length_a   1.000
_cell.length_b   1.000
_cell.length_c   1.000
_cell.angle_alpha   90.00
_cell.angle_beta   90.00
_cell.angle_gamma   90.00
#
_symmetry.space_group_name_H-M   'P 1'
#
loop_
_entity.id
_entity.type
_entity.pdbx_description
1 polymer ?
#
loop_
_entity_poly.entity_id
_entity_poly.type
_entity_poly.pdbx_seq_one_letter_code
_entity_poly.pdbx_strand_id
1 'polypeptide(L)' 'MEKTLLSRANNYDWFGNMNVLTFLRDIGKHFSVNQMINKEAVKQRLNREDQGISFTEFFLQPVAGL' A
#
# COMPACT_ATOMS: atom_id res chain seq x y z
N MET A 1 -21.85 23.44 -21.33
CA MET A 1 -20.81 23.10 -20.34
C MET A 1 -21.21 21.80 -19.68
N GLU A 2 -20.63 20.68 -20.10
CA GLU A 2 -20.72 19.42 -19.36
C GLU A 2 -20.05 19.62 -17.99
N LYS A 3 -20.83 19.51 -16.91
CA LYS A 3 -20.26 19.32 -15.58
C LYS A 3 -19.67 17.93 -15.55
N THR A 4 -18.35 17.83 -15.69
CA THR A 4 -17.61 16.61 -15.37
C THR A 4 -18.00 16.19 -13.95
N LEU A 5 -18.67 15.04 -13.81
CA LEU A 5 -19.03 14.46 -12.52
C LEU A 5 -17.75 13.94 -11.84
N LEU A 6 -16.98 14.82 -11.21
CA LEU A 6 -15.89 14.42 -10.34
C LEU A 6 -16.47 13.89 -9.03
N SER A 7 -16.67 12.57 -8.94
CA SER A 7 -16.93 11.90 -7.65
C SER A 7 -15.61 11.77 -6.89
N ARG A 8 -15.53 12.38 -5.71
CA ARG A 8 -14.38 12.21 -4.81
C ARG A 8 -14.41 10.82 -4.20
N ALA A 9 -13.49 9.94 -4.59
CA ALA A 9 -13.32 8.63 -3.97
C ALA A 9 -12.40 8.75 -2.73
N ASN A 10 -12.70 7.98 -1.67
CA ASN A 10 -11.88 7.89 -0.47
C ASN A 10 -11.55 6.41 -0.20
N ASN A 11 -10.27 6.09 -0.01
CA ASN A 11 -9.85 4.71 0.25
C ASN A 11 -10.36 4.16 1.60
N TYR A 12 -10.68 5.05 2.53
CA TYR A 12 -11.27 4.68 3.81
C TYR A 12 -12.60 3.93 3.66
N ASP A 13 -13.38 4.26 2.62
CA ASP A 13 -14.72 3.69 2.42
C ASP A 13 -14.67 2.17 2.20
N TRP A 14 -13.61 1.67 1.53
CA TRP A 14 -13.42 0.25 1.28
C TRP A 14 -12.37 -0.41 2.17
N PHE A 15 -11.31 0.32 2.57
CA PHE A 15 -10.25 -0.24 3.41
C PHE A 15 -10.61 -0.24 4.89
N GLY A 16 -11.31 0.80 5.37
CA GLY A 16 -11.63 0.96 6.80
C GLY A 16 -12.50 -0.15 7.37
N ASN A 17 -13.29 -0.81 6.53
CA ASN A 17 -14.14 -1.94 6.90
C ASN A 17 -13.48 -3.32 6.63
N MET A 18 -12.25 -3.35 6.13
CA MET A 18 -11.55 -4.59 5.76
C MET A 18 -10.80 -5.18 6.96
N ASN A 19 -11.03 -6.46 7.23
CA ASN A 19 -10.24 -7.21 8.20
C ASN A 19 -8.81 -7.45 7.67
N VAL A 20 -7.80 -7.30 8.53
CA VAL A 20 -6.39 -7.62 8.23
C VAL A 20 -6.19 -9.02 7.63
N LEU A 21 -6.94 -10.02 8.08
CA LEU A 21 -6.85 -11.39 7.55
C LEU A 21 -7.41 -11.48 6.12
N THR A 22 -8.47 -10.72 5.82
CA THR A 22 -9.03 -10.62 4.47
C THR A 22 -8.03 -9.92 3.55
N PHE A 23 -7.45 -8.80 4.00
CA PHE A 23 -6.41 -8.11 3.25
C PHE A 23 -5.24 -9.04 2.91
N LEU A 24 -4.70 -9.75 3.90
CA LEU A 24 -3.59 -10.69 3.73
C LEU A 24 -3.89 -11.81 2.74
N ARG A 25 -5.07 -12.42 2.87
CA ARG A 25 -5.47 -13.58 2.07
C ARG A 25 -5.82 -13.21 0.63
N ASP A 26 -6.49 -12.08 0.44
CA ASP A 26 -7.12 -11.76 -0.85
C ASP A 26 -6.26 -10.79 -1.66
N ILE A 27 -5.56 -9.86 -1.01
CA ILE A 27 -4.70 -8.87 -1.67
C ILE A 27 -3.23 -9.23 -1.47
N GLY A 28 -2.80 -9.43 -0.21
CA GLY A 28 -1.40 -9.63 0.16
C GLY A 28 -0.70 -10.77 -0.59
N LYS A 29 -1.41 -11.87 -0.86
CA LYS A 29 -0.88 -13.03 -1.60
C LYS A 29 -0.35 -12.72 -3.01
N HIS A 30 -0.78 -11.60 -3.60
CA HIS A 30 -0.37 -11.21 -4.96
C HIS A 30 0.94 -10.40 -4.96
N PHE A 31 1.45 -10.01 -3.79
CA PHE A 31 2.65 -9.18 -3.67
C PHE A 31 3.83 -10.00 -3.12
N SER A 32 4.89 -10.12 -3.91
CA SER A 32 6.13 -10.75 -3.46
C SER A 32 6.92 -9.80 -2.56
N VAL A 33 7.23 -10.23 -1.34
CA VAL A 33 8.08 -9.48 -0.39
C VAL A 33 9.43 -9.17 -1.03
N ASN A 34 10.05 -10.15 -1.71
CA ASN A 34 11.35 -9.95 -2.37
C ASN A 34 11.28 -8.87 -3.45
N GLN A 35 10.18 -8.78 -4.20
CA GLN A 35 10.03 -7.72 -5.19
C GLN A 35 9.81 -6.36 -4.53
N MET A 36 9.02 -6.30 -3.44
CA MET A 36 8.73 -5.05 -2.74
C MET A 36 9.98 -4.44 -2.10
N ILE A 37 10.85 -5.23 -1.47
CA ILE A 37 12.10 -4.72 -0.86
C ILE A 37 13.12 -4.25 -1.90
N ASN A 38 13.06 -4.78 -3.12
CA ASN A 38 13.96 -4.43 -4.21
C ASN A 38 13.50 -3.19 -4.99
N LYS A 39 12.28 -2.66 -4.75
CA LYS A 39 11.86 -1.38 -5.31
C LYS A 39 12.80 -0.28 -4.84
N GLU A 40 13.24 0.59 -5.75
CA GLU A 40 14.25 1.61 -5.47
C GLU A 40 13.88 2.51 -4.27
N ALA A 41 12.62 2.95 -4.18
CA ALA A 41 12.12 3.75 -3.07
C ALA A 41 12.20 3.05 -1.70
N VAL A 42 12.08 1.72 -1.66
CA VAL A 42 12.19 0.92 -0.43
C VAL A 42 13.65 0.62 -0.13
N LYS A 43 14.42 0.22 -1.16
CA LYS A 43 15.84 -0.12 -1.05
C LYS A 43 16.68 1.05 -0.53
N GLN A 44 16.41 2.27 -1.00
CA GLN A 44 17.10 3.47 -0.52
C GLN A 44 16.89 3.72 0.99
N ARG A 45 15.70 3.40 1.52
CA ARG A 45 15.41 3.52 2.95
C ARG A 45 16.08 2.40 3.75
N LEU A 46 15.96 1.15 3.29
CA LEU A 46 16.58 0.01 3.97
C LEU A 46 18.11 0.12 4.11
N ASN A 47 18.77 0.84 3.21
CA ASN A 47 20.21 1.06 3.25
C ASN A 47 20.65 2.20 4.19
N ARG A 48 19.71 2.98 4.77
CA ARG A 48 20.01 4.02 5.75
C ARG A 48 19.91 3.42 7.14
N GLU A 49 21.03 3.35 7.86
CA GLU A 49 21.11 2.74 9.20
C GLU A 49 20.23 3.45 10.24
N ASP A 50 19.97 4.74 10.06
CA ASP A 50 19.15 5.58 10.93
C ASP A 50 17.66 5.66 10.52
N GLN A 51 17.31 5.19 9.31
CA GLN A 51 15.99 5.39 8.70
C GLN A 51 15.47 4.11 8.04
N GLY A 52 14.91 3.21 8.86
CA GLY A 52 14.23 2.01 8.36
C GLY A 52 12.87 2.29 7.70
N ILE A 53 12.21 1.22 7.29
CA ILE A 53 10.78 1.21 6.94
C ILE A 53 10.04 0.45 8.04
N SER A 54 8.99 1.07 8.59
CA SER A 54 8.14 0.38 9.56
C SER A 54 7.33 -0.71 8.89
N PHE A 55 6.89 -1.70 9.67
CA PHE A 55 6.02 -2.76 9.18
C PHE A 55 4.74 -2.20 8.54
N THR A 56 4.11 -1.21 9.18
CA THR A 56 2.90 -0.55 8.66
C THR A 56 3.13 0.12 7.31
N GLU A 57 4.23 0.86 7.15
CA GLU A 57 4.58 1.47 5.86
C GLU A 57 4.82 0.43 4.78
N PHE A 58 5.53 -0.66 5.12
CA PHE A 58 5.76 -1.74 4.18
C PHE A 58 4.44 -2.38 3.72
N PHE A 59 3.53 -2.63 4.66
CA PHE A 59 2.29 -3.38 4.46
C PHE A 59 1.16 -2.58 3.80
N LEU A 60 1.16 -1.24 3.93
CA LEU A 60 0.18 -0.35 3.30
C LEU A 60 0.53 0.05 1.87
N GLN A 61 1.76 -0.23 1.39
CA GLN A 61 2.16 0.05 0.00
C GLN A 61 1.18 -0.50 -1.06
N PRO A 62 0.63 -1.72 -0.95
CA PRO A 62 -0.38 -2.22 -1.87
C PRO A 62 -1.66 -1.38 -1.91
N VAL A 63 -2.12 -0.88 -0.75
CA VAL A 63 -3.35 -0.09 -0.62
C VAL A 63 -3.21 1.28 -1.30
N ALA A 64 -2.02 1.87 -1.26
CA ALA A 64 -1.74 3.14 -1.95
C ALA A 64 -1.61 2.99 -3.47
N GLY A 65 -1.37 1.76 -3.96
CA GLY A 65 -1.29 1.43 -5.39
C GLY A 65 -2.59 0.88 -5.97
N LEU A 66 -3.62 0.66 -5.14
CA LEU A 66 -4.99 0.32 -5.51
C LEU A 66 -5.82 1.62 -5.59
#